data_AF-A0A953I3J5-F1
#
_entry.id   AF-A0A953I3J5-F1
#
_cell.length_a   1.000
_cell.length_b   1.000
_cell.length_c   1.000
_cell.angle_alpha   90.00
_cell.angle_beta   90.00
_cell.angle_gamma   90.00
#
_symmetry.space_group_name_H-M   'P 1'
#
loop_
_entity.id
_entity.type
_entity.pdbx_description
1 polymer ?
#
loop_
_entity_poly.entity_id
_entity_poly.type
_entity_poly.pdbx_seq_one_letter_code
_entity_poly.pdbx_strand_id
1 'polypeptide(L)'
;MKDERIRKAYADCPMELDTKVLVMLLSLGDDVQADVESWLTALDHTLRNPPNWVVVAGLVNVSTSSPLTVGRVSIEPKTEKRFGELASSCVSGDLPSNWKDCFERIETEAILITHVQAPNETLARRQADALFRETVACVRLFAFLDGYTEPIGLQGTVAQPGPTFIAAISEHLERQDIRMVTVSMSADNKRGKAPLNLQEAAWTTSERFRSVKDVLSKDISIRTELEKRFLRAMHWFGEALVEPDKTDAFLKFCIALEALLGQSDLLSNIATPMAEKAAFALGRTTAERIQIFNEVKKLYGHRSRIVHGSLDVSGDSLETAKMKTIVAGLLQAFVDNNWMSIFSHWSQFANWFDERRFSEPS
;
A
#
# COMPACT_ATOMS: atom_id res chain seq x y z
N MET A 1 -36.29 -20.48 -1.20
CA MET A 1 -36.09 -19.45 -2.24
C MET A 1 -35.73 -18.06 -1.68
N LYS A 2 -36.54 -17.43 -0.81
CA LYS A 2 -36.18 -16.12 -0.19
C LYS A 2 -34.86 -16.20 0.61
N ASP A 3 -34.69 -17.27 1.39
CA ASP A 3 -33.50 -17.53 2.23
C ASP A 3 -32.18 -17.67 1.44
N GLU A 4 -32.26 -18.24 0.23
CA GLU A 4 -31.09 -18.54 -0.60
C GLU A 4 -30.64 -17.33 -1.43
N ARG A 5 -31.58 -16.47 -1.84
CA ARG A 5 -31.28 -15.16 -2.42
C ARG A 5 -30.63 -14.22 -1.41
N ILE A 6 -31.11 -14.23 -0.16
CA ILE A 6 -30.56 -13.41 0.93
C ILE A 6 -29.14 -13.89 1.29
N ARG A 7 -28.93 -15.20 1.46
CA ARG A 7 -27.58 -15.76 1.70
C ARG A 7 -26.59 -15.43 0.59
N LYS A 8 -27.01 -15.49 -0.68
CA LYS A 8 -26.14 -15.18 -1.82
C LYS A 8 -25.82 -13.67 -1.92
N ALA A 9 -26.79 -12.80 -1.66
CA ALA A 9 -26.54 -11.35 -1.59
C ALA A 9 -25.65 -10.96 -0.39
N TYR A 10 -25.66 -11.75 0.69
CA TYR A 10 -24.89 -11.47 1.91
C TYR A 10 -23.48 -12.06 1.94
N ALA A 11 -23.21 -13.16 1.23
CA ALA A 11 -21.84 -13.68 1.07
C ALA A 11 -20.91 -12.62 0.45
N ASP A 12 -21.50 -11.70 -0.33
CA ASP A 12 -20.82 -10.59 -0.99
C ASP A 12 -21.06 -9.23 -0.27
N CYS A 13 -21.77 -9.20 0.86
CA CYS A 13 -22.11 -7.97 1.58
C CYS A 13 -21.02 -7.58 2.59
N PRO A 14 -20.36 -6.42 2.43
CA PRO A 14 -19.22 -6.01 3.23
C PRO A 14 -19.57 -5.34 4.58
N MET A 15 -20.83 -5.39 5.01
CA MET A 15 -21.25 -4.88 6.32
C MET A 15 -21.27 -6.01 7.37
N GLU A 16 -20.66 -5.76 8.52
CA GLU A 16 -20.83 -6.55 9.76
C GLU A 16 -22.26 -6.36 10.31
N LEU A 17 -23.26 -6.89 9.61
CA LEU A 17 -24.56 -7.12 10.20
C LEU A 17 -24.71 -8.62 10.38
N ASP A 18 -24.81 -9.04 11.65
CA ASP A 18 -25.01 -10.42 12.03
C ASP A 18 -26.25 -10.96 11.31
N THR A 19 -26.08 -12.06 10.57
CA THR A 19 -27.14 -12.71 9.80
C THR A 19 -28.34 -13.05 10.69
N LYS A 20 -28.12 -13.22 12.00
CA LYS A 20 -29.17 -13.40 13.01
C LYS A 20 -30.07 -12.19 13.20
N VAL A 21 -29.53 -10.97 13.10
CA VAL A 21 -30.29 -9.71 13.25
C VAL A 21 -31.28 -9.54 12.10
N LEU A 22 -30.87 -9.91 10.88
CA LEU A 22 -31.73 -9.80 9.71
C LEU A 22 -32.86 -10.83 9.69
N VAL A 23 -32.57 -12.08 10.08
CA VAL A 23 -33.58 -13.14 10.26
C VAL A 23 -34.58 -12.75 11.35
N MET A 24 -34.11 -12.08 12.41
CA MET A 24 -34.96 -11.56 13.47
C MET A 24 -35.85 -10.39 12.99
N LEU A 25 -35.32 -9.47 12.17
CA LEU A 25 -36.09 -8.37 11.58
C LEU A 25 -37.17 -8.83 10.60
N LEU A 26 -36.90 -9.90 9.84
CA LEU A 26 -37.86 -10.50 8.90
C LEU A 26 -38.95 -11.34 9.59
N SER A 27 -38.83 -11.58 10.90
CA SER A 27 -39.85 -12.26 11.72
C SER A 27 -40.80 -11.31 12.44
N LEU A 28 -40.59 -10.00 12.29
CA LEU A 28 -41.48 -8.95 12.80
C LEU A 28 -42.65 -8.72 11.83
N GLY A 29 -43.76 -8.15 12.31
CA GLY A 29 -45.03 -8.04 11.58
C GLY A 29 -44.94 -7.33 10.22
N ASP A 30 -46.01 -7.45 9.42
CA ASP A 30 -46.06 -7.08 7.99
C ASP A 30 -45.53 -5.66 7.66
N ASP A 31 -45.73 -4.69 8.54
CA ASP A 31 -45.23 -3.32 8.37
C ASP A 31 -43.68 -3.24 8.39
N VAL A 32 -43.04 -4.02 9.27
CA VAL A 32 -41.57 -4.09 9.33
C VAL A 32 -41.00 -4.83 8.13
N GLN A 33 -41.76 -5.78 7.57
CA GLN A 33 -41.34 -6.53 6.39
C GLN A 33 -41.26 -5.64 5.14
N ALA A 34 -42.20 -4.71 4.96
CA ALA A 34 -42.18 -3.76 3.86
C ALA A 34 -40.97 -2.81 3.93
N ASP A 35 -40.66 -2.29 5.13
CA ASP A 35 -39.50 -1.43 5.36
C ASP A 35 -38.17 -2.19 5.10
N VAL A 36 -38.08 -3.45 5.53
CA VAL A 36 -36.90 -4.30 5.27
C VAL A 36 -36.76 -4.62 3.78
N GLU A 37 -37.84 -4.92 3.07
CA GLU A 37 -37.79 -5.18 1.62
C GLU A 37 -37.41 -3.93 0.82
N SER A 38 -37.90 -2.75 1.22
CA SER A 38 -37.49 -1.46 0.67
C SER A 38 -36.00 -1.19 0.91
N TRP A 39 -35.53 -1.39 2.14
CA TRP A 39 -34.12 -1.25 2.50
C TRP A 39 -33.21 -2.22 1.73
N LEU A 40 -33.62 -3.49 1.58
CA LEU A 40 -32.88 -4.49 0.82
C LEU A 40 -32.81 -4.14 -0.67
N THR A 41 -33.87 -3.57 -1.23
CA THR A 41 -33.89 -3.11 -2.63
C THR A 41 -32.95 -1.93 -2.83
N ALA A 42 -32.95 -0.96 -1.90
CA ALA A 42 -32.01 0.15 -1.91
C ALA A 42 -30.55 -0.32 -1.74
N LEU A 43 -30.32 -1.33 -0.90
CA LEU A 43 -29.00 -1.94 -0.72
C LEU A 43 -28.53 -2.68 -1.98
N ASP A 44 -29.37 -3.53 -2.59
CA ASP A 44 -29.03 -4.23 -3.84
C ASP A 44 -28.75 -3.23 -4.97
N HIS A 45 -29.53 -2.15 -5.07
CA HIS A 45 -29.27 -1.06 -6.01
C HIS A 45 -27.89 -0.42 -5.76
N THR A 46 -27.58 -0.10 -4.50
CA THR A 46 -26.29 0.51 -4.12
C THR A 46 -25.11 -0.44 -4.35
N LEU A 47 -25.28 -1.74 -4.14
CA LEU A 47 -24.23 -2.74 -4.40
C LEU A 47 -23.99 -2.95 -5.89
N ARG A 48 -25.03 -2.86 -6.73
CA ARG A 48 -24.90 -2.93 -8.20
C ARG A 48 -24.33 -1.65 -8.80
N ASN A 49 -24.67 -0.50 -8.23
CA ASN A 49 -24.26 0.82 -8.69
C ASN A 49 -23.65 1.60 -7.52
N PRO A 50 -22.46 1.20 -7.05
CA PRO A 50 -21.81 1.89 -5.93
C PRO A 50 -21.49 3.35 -6.31
N PRO A 51 -21.74 4.31 -5.41
CA PRO A 51 -21.39 5.71 -5.67
C PRO A 51 -19.88 5.87 -5.85
N ASN A 52 -19.51 6.89 -6.63
CA ASN A 52 -18.14 7.36 -6.74
C ASN A 52 -17.78 8.17 -5.49
N TRP A 53 -16.58 7.93 -4.96
CA TRP A 53 -16.02 8.66 -3.85
C TRP A 53 -14.70 9.31 -4.27
N VAL A 54 -14.54 10.60 -3.96
CA VAL A 54 -13.24 11.26 -3.97
C VAL A 54 -12.66 11.22 -2.59
N VAL A 55 -11.46 10.63 -2.49
CA VAL A 55 -10.78 10.40 -1.23
C VAL A 55 -9.47 11.18 -1.18
N VAL A 56 -9.26 11.96 -0.11
CA VAL A 56 -8.08 12.84 0.06
C VAL A 56 -7.33 12.57 1.36
N ALA A 57 -6.00 12.49 1.32
CA ALA A 57 -5.14 12.36 2.50
C ALA A 57 -3.89 13.24 2.46
N GLY A 58 -3.36 13.65 3.62
CA GLY A 58 -2.11 14.41 3.72
C GLY A 58 -0.86 13.53 3.52
N LEU A 59 0.12 14.01 2.74
CA LEU A 59 1.40 13.34 2.48
C LEU A 59 2.54 14.09 3.16
N VAL A 60 3.23 13.40 4.07
CA VAL A 60 4.27 13.94 4.95
C VAL A 60 5.62 13.93 4.27
N ASN A 61 6.42 14.98 4.52
CA ASN A 61 7.81 15.13 4.06
C ASN A 61 7.95 15.06 2.53
N VAL A 62 6.91 15.48 1.81
CA VAL A 62 6.87 15.61 0.36
C VAL A 62 6.27 16.96 0.02
N SER A 63 6.90 17.64 -0.92
CA SER A 63 6.42 18.88 -1.52
C SER A 63 6.29 18.68 -3.03
N THR A 64 5.36 19.40 -3.62
CA THR A 64 5.13 19.34 -5.05
C THR A 64 4.52 20.65 -5.53
N SER A 65 4.92 21.13 -6.71
CA SER A 65 4.36 22.33 -7.35
C SER A 65 3.37 22.01 -8.46
N SER A 66 3.37 20.78 -8.96
CA SER A 66 2.44 20.27 -9.98
C SER A 66 1.95 18.85 -9.66
N PRO A 67 0.79 18.42 -10.18
CA PRO A 67 0.30 17.06 -9.96
C PRO A 67 1.28 15.98 -10.48
N LEU A 68 1.49 14.93 -9.68
CA LEU A 68 2.17 13.70 -10.08
C LEU A 68 1.24 12.50 -9.87
N THR A 69 0.82 11.85 -10.95
CA THR A 69 0.03 10.62 -10.87
C THR A 69 0.92 9.39 -10.68
N VAL A 70 0.61 8.57 -9.69
CA VAL A 70 1.24 7.28 -9.38
C VAL A 70 0.15 6.22 -9.28
N GLY A 71 0.07 5.33 -10.26
CA GLY A 71 -1.05 4.39 -10.36
C GLY A 71 -2.38 5.12 -10.46
N ARG A 72 -3.29 4.78 -9.55
CA ARG A 72 -4.63 5.38 -9.42
C ARG A 72 -4.69 6.59 -8.49
N VAL A 73 -3.55 7.07 -7.99
CA VAL A 73 -3.46 8.16 -7.01
C VAL A 73 -2.75 9.36 -7.62
N SER A 74 -3.30 10.55 -7.40
CA SER A 74 -2.66 11.83 -7.75
C SER A 74 -2.01 12.43 -6.51
N ILE A 75 -0.73 12.82 -6.60
CA ILE A 75 -0.03 13.61 -5.59
C ILE A 75 -0.08 15.07 -6.03
N GLU A 76 -0.70 15.94 -5.25
CA GLU A 76 -0.98 17.32 -5.65
C GLU A 76 -0.56 18.34 -4.57
N PRO A 77 -0.27 19.60 -4.95
CA PRO A 77 0.01 20.64 -3.97
C PRO A 77 -1.23 20.90 -3.11
N LYS A 78 -1.04 20.99 -1.80
CA LYS A 78 -2.10 21.41 -0.88
C LYS A 78 -2.36 22.91 -1.05
N THR A 79 -3.40 23.28 -1.80
CA THR A 79 -3.85 24.68 -1.92
C THR A 79 -5.35 24.80 -1.67
N GLU A 80 -5.79 25.92 -1.06
CA GLU A 80 -7.22 26.15 -0.76
C GLU A 80 -8.05 26.10 -2.05
N LYS A 81 -7.55 26.72 -3.12
CA LYS A 81 -8.15 26.68 -4.46
C LYS A 81 -8.40 25.23 -4.91
N ARG A 82 -7.36 24.38 -4.85
CA ARG A 82 -7.47 23.01 -5.34
C ARG A 82 -8.42 22.17 -4.50
N PHE A 83 -8.37 22.32 -3.19
CA PHE A 83 -9.28 21.62 -2.29
C PHE A 83 -10.74 22.06 -2.52
N GLY A 84 -10.98 23.35 -2.75
CA GLY A 84 -12.29 23.89 -3.15
C GLY A 84 -12.79 23.30 -4.47
N GLU A 85 -11.94 23.20 -5.49
CA GLU A 85 -12.28 22.55 -6.77
C GLU A 85 -12.71 21.08 -6.59
N LEU A 86 -11.97 20.32 -5.78
CA LEU A 86 -12.30 18.91 -5.48
C LEU A 86 -13.62 18.80 -4.72
N ALA A 87 -13.86 19.67 -3.75
CA ALA A 87 -15.10 19.66 -2.99
C ALA A 87 -16.29 20.02 -3.91
N SER A 88 -16.12 21.00 -4.81
CA SER A 88 -17.15 21.40 -5.78
C SER A 88 -17.43 20.34 -6.83
N SER A 89 -16.43 19.54 -7.24
CA SER A 89 -16.64 18.49 -8.24
C SER A 89 -17.46 17.31 -7.73
N CYS A 90 -17.63 17.18 -6.41
CA CYS A 90 -18.27 16.00 -5.80
C CYS A 90 -19.65 16.28 -5.22
N VAL A 91 -20.07 17.55 -5.16
CA VAL A 91 -21.34 17.95 -4.54
C VAL A 91 -22.18 18.71 -5.57
N SER A 92 -23.42 18.28 -5.76
CA SER A 92 -24.41 19.03 -6.53
C SER A 92 -24.98 20.17 -5.65
N GLY A 93 -24.37 21.36 -5.72
CA GLY A 93 -24.84 22.56 -5.02
C GLY A 93 -23.75 23.30 -4.26
N ASP A 94 -24.14 23.98 -3.19
CA ASP A 94 -23.20 24.73 -2.34
C ASP A 94 -22.20 23.80 -1.65
N LEU A 95 -20.97 24.30 -1.51
CA LEU A 95 -19.92 23.60 -0.79
C LEU A 95 -20.31 23.36 0.68
N PRO A 96 -20.04 22.16 1.23
CA PRO A 96 -20.26 21.88 2.65
C PRO A 96 -19.53 22.88 3.54
N SER A 97 -20.22 23.52 4.48
CA SER A 97 -19.65 24.62 5.29
C SER A 97 -18.35 24.26 6.04
N ASN A 98 -18.10 22.96 6.25
CA ASN A 98 -16.94 22.43 6.97
C ASN A 98 -15.74 22.06 6.08
N TRP A 99 -15.76 22.30 4.76
CA TRP A 99 -14.64 21.92 3.89
C TRP A 99 -13.34 22.66 4.21
N LYS A 100 -13.44 23.93 4.65
CA LYS A 100 -12.29 24.73 5.06
C LYS A 100 -11.61 24.17 6.30
N ASP A 101 -12.40 23.74 7.29
CA ASP A 101 -11.88 23.07 8.48
C ASP A 101 -11.10 21.79 8.10
N CYS A 102 -11.60 21.04 7.10
CA CYS A 102 -10.90 19.86 6.59
C CYS A 102 -9.56 20.23 5.93
N PHE A 103 -9.55 21.30 5.12
CA PHE A 103 -8.33 21.81 4.50
C PHE A 103 -7.30 22.26 5.55
N GLU A 104 -7.71 23.02 6.57
CA GLU A 104 -6.82 23.52 7.61
C GLU A 104 -6.17 22.41 8.43
N ARG A 105 -6.91 21.33 8.67
CA ARG A 105 -6.48 20.15 9.44
C ARG A 105 -5.39 19.30 8.75
N ILE A 106 -5.28 19.36 7.43
CA ILE A 106 -4.21 18.65 6.70
C ILE A 106 -2.92 19.44 6.84
N GLU A 107 -2.00 19.07 7.72
CA GLU A 107 -0.81 19.87 8.04
C GLU A 107 0.39 19.53 7.13
N THR A 108 0.13 19.27 5.85
CA THR A 108 1.15 18.84 4.87
C THR A 108 1.21 19.76 3.65
N GLU A 109 2.34 19.77 2.94
CA GLU A 109 2.51 20.55 1.71
C GLU A 109 1.91 19.85 0.48
N ALA A 110 1.84 18.52 0.52
CA ALA A 110 1.25 17.68 -0.53
C ALA A 110 0.05 16.88 -0.01
N ILE A 111 -0.89 16.59 -0.90
CA ILE A 111 -2.05 15.72 -0.68
C ILE A 111 -2.09 14.59 -1.70
N LEU A 112 -2.65 13.45 -1.28
CA LEU A 112 -2.98 12.31 -2.12
C LEU A 112 -4.46 12.34 -2.42
N ILE A 113 -4.83 12.12 -3.68
CA ILE A 113 -6.22 12.10 -4.15
C ILE A 113 -6.45 10.82 -4.94
N THR A 114 -7.56 10.13 -4.67
CA THR A 114 -7.99 8.96 -5.44
C THR A 114 -9.50 8.92 -5.59
N HIS A 115 -9.95 8.20 -6.64
CA HIS A 115 -11.36 7.96 -6.92
C HIS A 115 -11.66 6.47 -6.74
N VAL A 116 -12.65 6.15 -5.92
CA VAL A 116 -13.06 4.77 -5.62
C VAL A 116 -14.56 4.61 -5.70
N GLN A 117 -15.01 3.43 -6.13
CA GLN A 117 -16.41 3.06 -6.14
C GLN A 117 -16.69 2.13 -4.97
N ALA A 118 -17.53 2.57 -4.04
CA ALA A 118 -17.83 1.80 -2.84
C ALA A 118 -19.25 2.08 -2.34
N PRO A 119 -19.92 1.08 -1.74
CA PRO A 119 -21.29 1.24 -1.28
C PRO A 119 -21.41 2.14 -0.04
N ASN A 120 -20.31 2.39 0.68
CA ASN A 120 -20.29 3.28 1.83
C ASN A 120 -18.89 3.91 2.06
N GLU A 121 -18.87 4.94 2.90
CA GLU A 121 -17.68 5.70 3.28
C GLU A 121 -16.56 4.81 3.84
N THR A 122 -16.90 3.86 4.72
CA THR A 122 -15.91 2.97 5.36
C THR A 122 -15.14 2.13 4.35
N LEU A 123 -15.83 1.60 3.33
CA LEU A 123 -15.20 0.81 2.29
C LEU A 123 -14.44 1.67 1.29
N ALA A 124 -14.98 2.84 0.93
CA ALA A 124 -14.26 3.83 0.12
C ALA A 124 -12.91 4.15 0.77
N ARG A 125 -12.91 4.42 2.08
CA ARG A 125 -11.70 4.68 2.86
C ARG A 125 -10.73 3.51 2.86
N ARG A 126 -11.19 2.28 3.12
CA ARG A 126 -10.32 1.10 3.13
C ARG A 126 -9.66 0.87 1.77
N GLN A 127 -10.42 1.02 0.69
CA GLN A 127 -9.89 0.92 -0.67
C GLN A 127 -8.87 2.03 -0.96
N ALA A 128 -9.19 3.27 -0.59
CA ALA A 128 -8.29 4.41 -0.79
C ALA A 128 -7.01 4.31 0.05
N ASP A 129 -7.09 3.88 1.32
CA ASP A 129 -5.92 3.65 2.18
C ASP A 129 -4.97 2.62 1.57
N ALA A 130 -5.49 1.53 1.00
CA ALA A 130 -4.67 0.55 0.29
C ALA A 130 -3.92 1.19 -0.91
N LEU A 131 -4.61 1.99 -1.73
CA LEU A 131 -4.01 2.70 -2.87
C LEU A 131 -2.97 3.74 -2.42
N PHE A 132 -3.25 4.47 -1.35
CA PHE A 132 -2.33 5.44 -0.76
C PHE A 132 -1.08 4.76 -0.22
N ARG A 133 -1.21 3.63 0.48
CA ARG A 133 -0.06 2.87 0.99
C ARG A 133 0.82 2.33 -0.12
N GLU A 134 0.23 1.80 -1.21
CA GLU A 134 1.00 1.36 -2.38
C GLU A 134 1.76 2.54 -3.02
N THR A 135 1.10 3.69 -3.14
CA THR A 135 1.69 4.93 -3.69
C THR A 135 2.84 5.44 -2.82
N VAL A 136 2.63 5.52 -1.51
CA VAL A 136 3.66 5.94 -0.55
C VAL A 136 4.84 4.96 -0.56
N ALA A 137 4.58 3.65 -0.63
CA ALA A 137 5.65 2.65 -0.73
C ALA A 137 6.49 2.82 -2.01
N CYS A 138 5.85 3.15 -3.14
CA CYS A 138 6.53 3.46 -4.39
C CYS A 138 7.42 4.71 -4.25
N VAL A 139 6.86 5.82 -3.73
CA VAL A 139 7.63 7.06 -3.49
C VAL A 139 8.80 6.81 -2.54
N ARG A 140 8.59 6.06 -1.44
CA ARG A 140 9.64 5.68 -0.49
C ARG A 140 10.77 4.91 -1.17
N LEU A 141 10.44 3.92 -2.00
CA LEU A 141 11.44 3.12 -2.70
C LEU A 141 12.31 4.00 -3.60
N PHE A 142 11.70 4.79 -4.48
CA PHE A 142 12.47 5.60 -5.43
C PHE A 142 13.22 6.74 -4.76
N ALA A 143 12.63 7.39 -3.75
CA ALA A 143 13.33 8.38 -2.93
C ALA A 143 14.55 7.75 -2.25
N PHE A 144 14.41 6.56 -1.66
CA PHE A 144 15.51 5.83 -1.04
C PHE A 144 16.62 5.48 -2.04
N LEU A 145 16.27 4.99 -3.22
CA LEU A 145 17.23 4.66 -4.28
C LEU A 145 17.99 5.90 -4.78
N ASP A 146 17.38 7.09 -4.68
CA ASP A 146 18.00 8.39 -4.99
C ASP A 146 18.75 9.00 -3.79
N GLY A 147 18.85 8.27 -2.67
CA GLY A 147 19.60 8.68 -1.48
C GLY A 147 18.81 9.54 -0.49
N TYR A 148 17.51 9.73 -0.67
CA TYR A 148 16.66 10.41 0.31
C TYR A 148 16.40 9.51 1.52
N THR A 149 16.66 10.02 2.72
CA THR A 149 16.65 9.23 3.97
C THR A 149 15.55 9.61 4.95
N GLU A 150 14.84 10.72 4.72
CA GLU A 150 13.80 11.17 5.65
C GLU A 150 12.54 10.31 5.48
N PRO A 151 11.77 10.07 6.57
CA PRO A 151 10.58 9.25 6.51
C PRO A 151 9.49 9.94 5.68
N ILE A 152 9.02 9.32 4.61
CA ILE A 152 7.83 9.75 3.87
C ILE A 152 6.64 8.96 4.39
N GLY A 153 5.46 9.55 4.52
CA GLY A 153 4.30 8.81 5.03
C GLY A 153 2.98 9.54 4.87
N LEU A 154 1.91 8.93 5.35
CA LEU A 154 0.61 9.60 5.45
C LEU A 154 0.54 10.38 6.77
N GLN A 155 -0.16 11.50 6.78
CA GLN A 155 -0.46 12.22 8.02
C GLN A 155 -1.23 11.29 8.97
N GLY A 156 -0.82 11.25 10.24
CA GLY A 156 -1.35 10.33 11.25
C GLY A 156 -0.73 8.94 11.25
N THR A 157 0.37 8.73 10.51
CA THR A 157 1.19 7.51 10.61
C THR A 157 2.45 7.77 11.44
N VAL A 158 3.30 6.75 11.56
CA VAL A 158 4.59 6.83 12.26
C VAL A 158 5.47 7.99 11.78
N ALA A 159 5.33 8.46 10.53
CA ALA A 159 6.08 9.59 9.99
C ALA A 159 5.59 10.97 10.46
N GLN A 160 4.30 11.11 10.83
CA GLN A 160 3.73 12.32 11.45
C GLN A 160 2.55 11.87 12.33
N PRO A 161 2.79 11.64 13.62
CA PRO A 161 1.74 11.27 14.56
C PRO A 161 0.66 12.34 14.60
N GLY A 162 -0.62 11.94 14.54
CA GLY A 162 -1.74 12.87 14.48
C GLY A 162 -3.01 12.21 13.94
N PRO A 163 -4.09 12.98 13.73
CA PRO A 163 -5.28 12.46 13.08
C PRO A 163 -4.95 12.09 11.64
N THR A 164 -5.23 10.85 11.23
CA THR A 164 -5.32 10.54 9.79
C THR A 164 -6.54 11.23 9.21
N PHE A 165 -6.33 12.10 8.21
CA PHE A 165 -7.42 12.79 7.53
C PHE A 165 -7.71 12.09 6.21
N ILE A 166 -8.88 11.45 6.14
CA ILE A 166 -9.40 10.89 4.90
C ILE A 166 -10.79 11.48 4.65
N ALA A 167 -10.85 12.53 3.83
CA ALA A 167 -12.13 13.08 3.38
C ALA A 167 -12.67 12.19 2.26
N ALA A 168 -13.92 11.74 2.34
CA ALA A 168 -14.58 10.97 1.30
C ALA A 168 -15.86 11.72 0.88
N ILE A 169 -15.98 12.06 -0.41
CA ILE A 169 -17.09 12.87 -0.93
C ILE A 169 -17.82 12.07 -2.00
N SER A 170 -19.14 11.90 -1.87
CA SER A 170 -19.98 11.07 -2.74
C SER A 170 -21.01 11.89 -3.50
N GLU A 171 -21.23 11.52 -4.77
CA GLU A 171 -22.19 12.16 -5.70
C GLU A 171 -23.67 11.99 -5.29
N HIS A 172 -23.98 11.06 -4.37
CA HIS A 172 -25.36 10.64 -4.06
C HIS A 172 -25.82 10.91 -2.64
N LEU A 173 -25.00 11.54 -1.79
CA LEU A 173 -25.46 11.91 -0.46
C LEU A 173 -26.27 13.22 -0.53
N GLU A 174 -27.61 13.09 -0.45
CA GLU A 174 -28.53 14.22 -0.19
C GLU A 174 -28.16 15.02 1.08
N ARG A 175 -27.32 14.44 1.94
CA ARG A 175 -26.64 15.13 3.04
C ARG A 175 -25.25 15.55 2.60
N GLN A 176 -25.10 16.86 2.38
CA GLN A 176 -23.86 17.61 2.17
C GLN A 176 -22.87 17.51 3.37
N ASP A 177 -22.52 16.29 3.81
CA ASP A 177 -21.60 16.07 4.93
C ASP A 177 -20.25 15.58 4.39
N ILE A 178 -19.23 16.44 4.43
CA ILE A 178 -17.83 15.95 4.42
C ILE A 178 -17.61 15.31 5.80
N ARG A 179 -17.61 13.97 5.84
CA ARG A 179 -17.46 13.24 7.10
C ARG A 179 -15.99 13.00 7.41
N MET A 180 -15.54 13.69 8.46
CA MET A 180 -14.20 13.58 9.03
C MET A 180 -14.17 12.43 10.04
N VAL A 181 -13.18 11.55 9.96
CA VAL A 181 -12.88 10.61 11.04
C VAL A 181 -11.40 10.62 11.35
N THR A 182 -11.12 10.85 12.63
CA THR A 182 -9.80 10.91 13.25
C THR A 182 -9.35 9.51 13.64
N VAL A 183 -8.17 9.08 13.19
CA VAL A 183 -7.45 7.95 13.82
C VAL A 183 -6.20 8.53 14.48
N SER A 184 -6.07 8.34 15.78
CA SER A 184 -4.96 8.86 16.60
C SER A 184 -3.93 7.75 16.84
N MET A 185 -2.66 8.02 16.55
CA MET A 185 -1.52 7.29 17.12
C MET A 185 -0.44 8.28 17.60
N SER A 186 0.20 8.02 18.74
CA SER A 186 1.46 8.67 19.20
C SER A 186 2.65 7.89 18.61
N ALA A 187 3.85 8.39 18.30
CA ALA A 187 4.71 9.42 18.91
C ALA A 187 5.88 9.81 17.94
N ASP A 188 6.74 10.74 18.39
CA ASP A 188 8.00 11.28 17.82
C ASP A 188 7.95 12.29 16.64
N ASN A 189 7.89 13.57 17.02
CA ASN A 189 8.09 14.76 16.18
C ASN A 189 9.56 14.93 15.73
N LYS A 190 10.04 14.10 14.80
CA LYS A 190 11.22 14.46 14.01
C LYS A 190 10.74 15.01 12.67
N ARG A 191 10.50 16.34 12.62
CA ARG A 191 10.51 17.07 11.34
C ARG A 191 11.90 16.81 10.73
N GLY A 192 11.93 16.00 9.69
CA GLY A 192 13.14 15.70 8.94
C GLY A 192 13.69 16.96 8.26
N LYS A 193 14.73 16.77 7.45
CA LYS A 193 15.23 17.78 6.50
C LYS A 193 14.10 18.35 5.61
N ALA A 194 14.45 19.31 4.76
CA ALA A 194 13.54 19.86 3.75
C ALA A 194 12.76 18.74 3.03
N PRO A 195 11.44 18.92 2.80
CA PRO A 195 10.60 17.89 2.19
C PRO A 195 11.12 17.50 0.81
N LEU A 196 10.88 16.24 0.42
CA LEU A 196 11.23 15.76 -0.91
C LEU A 196 10.43 16.54 -1.96
N ASN A 197 11.13 17.32 -2.78
CA ASN A 197 10.52 18.00 -3.92
C ASN A 197 10.40 17.03 -5.11
N LEU A 198 9.17 16.66 -5.46
CA LEU A 198 8.92 15.71 -6.56
C LEU A 198 9.32 16.25 -7.94
N GLN A 199 9.32 17.57 -8.17
CA GLN A 199 9.76 18.13 -9.46
C GLN A 199 11.28 18.09 -9.63
N GLU A 200 12.04 18.11 -8.54
CA GLU A 200 13.50 18.03 -8.56
C GLU A 200 14.01 16.58 -8.55
N ALA A 201 13.16 15.64 -8.15
CA ALA A 201 13.46 14.23 -8.10
C ALA A 201 13.56 13.62 -9.51
N ALA A 202 14.79 13.37 -9.97
CA ALA A 202 15.07 12.85 -11.32
C ALA A 202 14.34 11.53 -11.62
N TRP A 203 14.14 10.70 -10.60
CA TRP A 203 13.46 9.40 -10.75
C TRP A 203 12.01 9.52 -11.22
N THR A 204 11.31 10.64 -10.99
CA THR A 204 9.90 10.83 -11.38
C THR A 204 9.67 10.77 -12.89
N THR A 205 10.71 11.00 -13.68
CA THR A 205 10.69 10.89 -15.15
C THR A 205 11.33 9.61 -15.70
N SER A 206 11.92 8.80 -14.82
CA SER A 206 12.67 7.60 -15.21
C SER A 206 11.76 6.49 -15.74
N GLU A 207 12.30 5.68 -16.66
CA GLU A 207 11.62 4.47 -17.17
C GLU A 207 11.31 3.48 -16.04
N ARG A 208 12.23 3.37 -15.07
CA ARG A 208 12.08 2.54 -13.87
C ARG A 208 10.83 2.90 -13.08
N PHE A 209 10.62 4.20 -12.87
CA PHE A 209 9.43 4.68 -12.15
C PHE A 209 8.16 4.48 -12.97
N ARG A 210 8.23 4.72 -14.29
CA ARG A 210 7.11 4.49 -15.21
C ARG A 210 6.61 3.05 -15.17
N SER A 211 7.52 2.06 -15.20
CA SER A 211 7.12 0.65 -15.18
C SER A 211 6.38 0.27 -13.90
N VAL A 212 6.83 0.73 -12.73
CA VAL A 212 6.13 0.49 -11.45
C VAL A 212 4.80 1.24 -11.41
N LYS A 213 4.75 2.50 -11.89
CA LYS A 213 3.53 3.29 -12.01
C LYS A 213 2.47 2.59 -12.88
N ASP A 214 2.88 1.95 -13.97
CA ASP A 214 1.97 1.24 -14.87
C ASP A 214 1.38 0.00 -14.18
N VAL A 215 2.18 -0.75 -13.41
CA VAL A 215 1.68 -1.87 -12.59
C VAL A 215 0.66 -1.38 -11.54
N LEU A 216 0.94 -0.26 -10.88
CA LEU A 216 0.03 0.34 -9.89
C LEU A 216 -1.28 0.84 -10.51
N SER A 217 -1.28 1.17 -11.80
CA SER A 217 -2.47 1.61 -12.53
C SER A 217 -3.44 0.47 -12.83
N LYS A 218 -2.95 -0.78 -12.85
CA LYS A 218 -3.77 -1.98 -13.09
C LYS A 218 -4.66 -2.30 -11.90
N ASP A 219 -5.87 -2.77 -12.18
CA ASP A 219 -6.72 -3.38 -11.17
C ASP A 219 -6.07 -4.62 -10.56
N ILE A 220 -6.29 -4.82 -9.26
CA ILE A 220 -5.66 -5.91 -8.50
C ILE A 220 -5.99 -7.30 -9.08
N SER A 221 -7.16 -7.46 -9.68
CA SER A 221 -7.61 -8.72 -10.29
C SER A 221 -6.80 -9.11 -11.52
N ILE A 222 -6.31 -8.13 -12.30
CA ILE A 222 -5.58 -8.35 -13.54
C ILE A 222 -4.05 -8.31 -13.36
N ARG A 223 -3.55 -7.87 -12.20
CA ARG A 223 -2.12 -7.90 -11.89
C ARG A 223 -1.60 -9.34 -11.92
N THR A 224 -0.45 -9.54 -12.54
CA THR A 224 0.23 -10.84 -12.62
C THR A 224 0.69 -11.30 -11.23
N GLU A 225 1.05 -12.58 -11.10
CA GLU A 225 1.55 -13.09 -9.81
C GLU A 225 2.84 -12.37 -9.40
N LEU A 226 3.74 -12.14 -10.36
CA LEU A 226 5.02 -11.49 -10.09
C LEU A 226 4.85 -10.01 -9.72
N GLU A 227 3.94 -9.31 -10.38
CA GLU A 227 3.56 -7.93 -10.01
C GLU A 227 3.03 -7.87 -8.57
N LYS A 228 2.14 -8.79 -8.19
CA LYS A 228 1.60 -8.87 -6.82
C LYS A 228 2.70 -9.13 -5.79
N ARG A 229 3.67 -10.01 -6.10
CA ARG A 229 4.83 -10.28 -5.24
C ARG A 229 5.72 -9.05 -5.09
N PHE A 230 6.05 -8.40 -6.19
CA PHE A 230 6.86 -7.18 -6.19
C PHE A 230 6.20 -6.06 -5.37
N LEU A 231 4.92 -5.77 -5.60
CA LEU A 231 4.21 -4.73 -4.86
C LEU A 231 4.11 -5.05 -3.36
N ARG A 232 3.91 -6.31 -2.99
CA ARG A 232 3.92 -6.74 -1.59
C ARG A 232 5.29 -6.55 -0.95
N ALA A 233 6.36 -6.90 -1.66
CA ALA A 233 7.73 -6.68 -1.17
C ALA A 233 8.04 -5.19 -1.01
N MET A 234 7.67 -4.36 -2.00
CA MET A 234 7.79 -2.91 -1.96
C MET A 234 7.02 -2.29 -0.79
N HIS A 235 5.80 -2.78 -0.52
CA HIS A 235 5.00 -2.35 0.63
C HIS A 235 5.73 -2.61 1.95
N TRP A 236 6.17 -3.84 2.20
CA TRP A 236 6.87 -4.20 3.44
C TRP A 236 8.22 -3.49 3.58
N PHE A 237 8.94 -3.29 2.47
CA PHE A 237 10.15 -2.48 2.45
C PHE A 237 9.84 -1.02 2.87
N GLY A 238 8.80 -0.42 2.29
CA GLY A 238 8.36 0.92 2.64
C GLY A 238 7.94 1.05 4.10
N GLU A 239 7.24 0.06 4.67
CA GLU A 239 6.85 0.04 6.08
C GLU A 239 8.05 -0.13 7.02
N ALA A 240 9.06 -0.92 6.62
CA ALA A 240 10.29 -1.08 7.39
C ALA A 240 11.13 0.21 7.46
N LEU A 241 11.08 1.05 6.43
CA LEU A 241 11.83 2.32 6.40
C LEU A 241 11.35 3.34 7.44
N VAL A 242 10.08 3.28 7.82
CA VAL A 242 9.49 4.20 8.80
C VAL A 242 9.28 3.56 10.17
N GLU A 243 9.73 2.32 10.36
CA GLU A 243 9.60 1.61 11.62
C GLU A 243 10.64 2.10 12.65
N PRO A 244 10.23 2.66 13.80
CA PRO A 244 11.12 3.13 14.85
C PRO A 244 11.92 1.98 15.46
N ASP A 245 11.27 0.83 15.72
CA ASP A 245 11.91 -0.31 16.33
C ASP A 245 12.77 -1.07 15.30
N LYS A 246 14.07 -1.25 15.61
CA LYS A 246 15.01 -1.85 14.64
C LYS A 246 14.80 -3.34 14.45
N THR A 247 14.26 -4.03 15.46
CA THR A 247 13.92 -5.44 15.38
C THR A 247 12.69 -5.62 14.49
N ASP A 248 11.65 -4.80 14.67
CA ASP A 248 10.47 -4.82 13.81
C ASP A 248 10.80 -4.39 12.37
N ALA A 249 11.65 -3.38 12.19
CA ALA A 249 12.15 -2.98 10.88
C ALA A 249 12.88 -4.14 10.19
N PHE A 250 13.75 -4.85 10.92
CA PHE A 250 14.45 -6.03 10.43
C PHE A 250 13.47 -7.13 9.98
N LEU A 251 12.48 -7.44 10.83
CA LEU A 251 11.45 -8.44 10.51
C LEU A 251 10.64 -8.04 9.28
N LYS A 252 10.26 -6.76 9.14
CA LYS A 252 9.57 -6.24 7.94
C LYS A 252 10.43 -6.36 6.68
N PHE A 253 11.75 -6.13 6.75
CA PHE A 253 12.63 -6.41 5.63
C PHE A 253 12.72 -7.91 5.30
N CYS A 254 12.71 -8.81 6.30
CA CYS A 254 12.60 -10.24 6.04
C CYS A 254 11.30 -10.60 5.31
N ILE A 255 10.17 -10.03 5.73
CA ILE A 255 8.87 -10.24 5.08
C ILE A 255 8.91 -9.71 3.64
N ALA A 256 9.54 -8.57 3.39
CA ALA A 256 9.73 -8.05 2.04
C ALA A 256 10.55 -9.01 1.15
N LEU A 257 11.64 -9.56 1.70
CA LEU A 257 12.48 -10.55 1.02
C LEU A 257 11.70 -11.83 0.71
N GLU A 258 10.92 -12.35 1.67
CA GLU A 258 10.05 -13.52 1.49
C GLU A 258 8.96 -13.28 0.46
N ALA A 259 8.31 -12.11 0.50
CA ALA A 259 7.28 -11.74 -0.47
C ALA A 259 7.84 -11.70 -1.90
N LEU A 260 9.09 -11.26 -2.06
CA LEU A 260 9.75 -11.17 -3.36
C LEU A 260 10.25 -12.52 -3.86
N LEU A 261 10.94 -13.29 -3.00
CA LEU A 261 11.74 -14.45 -3.41
C LEU A 261 11.27 -15.81 -2.85
N GLY A 262 10.33 -15.81 -1.91
CA GLY A 262 9.83 -17.00 -1.23
C GLY A 262 9.04 -17.93 -2.16
N GLN A 263 9.04 -19.22 -1.82
CA GLN A 263 8.13 -20.21 -2.42
C GLN A 263 6.94 -20.46 -1.49
N SER A 264 5.78 -20.79 -2.07
CA SER A 264 4.55 -21.07 -1.32
C SER A 264 4.59 -22.39 -0.54
N ASP A 265 5.55 -23.26 -0.84
CA ASP A 265 5.49 -24.65 -0.41
C ASP A 265 6.30 -24.87 0.88
N LEU A 266 5.58 -25.29 1.91
CA LEU A 266 5.94 -25.34 3.34
C LEU A 266 7.02 -26.37 3.72
N LEU A 267 7.75 -26.94 2.77
CA LEU A 267 8.71 -28.02 3.03
C LEU A 267 10.15 -27.47 3.15
N SER A 268 10.51 -27.19 4.40
CA SER A 268 11.87 -27.03 4.98
C SER A 268 13.00 -26.47 4.11
N ASN A 269 13.54 -25.31 4.57
CA ASN A 269 14.72 -24.56 4.11
C ASN A 269 14.49 -23.50 3.01
N ILE A 270 13.56 -22.57 3.27
CA ILE A 270 13.33 -21.37 2.44
C ILE A 270 14.59 -20.49 2.33
N ALA A 271 15.47 -20.51 3.34
CA ALA A 271 16.64 -19.63 3.41
C ALA A 271 17.63 -19.85 2.27
N THR A 272 17.88 -21.11 1.90
CA THR A 272 18.91 -21.43 0.89
C THR A 272 18.48 -21.01 -0.53
N PRO A 273 17.30 -21.43 -1.05
CA PRO A 273 16.83 -21.00 -2.37
C PRO A 273 16.63 -19.49 -2.50
N MET A 274 16.36 -18.79 -1.39
CA MET A 274 16.23 -17.34 -1.38
C MET A 274 17.60 -16.65 -1.45
N ALA A 275 18.58 -17.14 -0.70
CA ALA A 275 19.96 -16.65 -0.76
C ALA A 275 20.60 -16.86 -2.14
N GLU A 276 20.33 -17.99 -2.81
CA GLU A 276 20.81 -18.25 -4.17
C GLU A 276 20.25 -17.23 -5.17
N LYS A 277 18.93 -16.99 -5.13
CA LYS A 277 18.27 -15.99 -5.99
C LYS A 277 18.80 -14.58 -5.74
N ALA A 278 18.99 -14.22 -4.47
CA ALA A 278 19.51 -12.90 -4.11
C ALA A 278 20.95 -12.71 -4.59
N ALA A 279 21.81 -13.71 -4.38
CA ALA A 279 23.18 -13.70 -4.86
C ALA A 279 23.27 -13.53 -6.37
N PHE A 280 22.48 -14.29 -7.14
CA PHE A 280 22.46 -14.19 -8.59
C PHE A 280 21.95 -12.83 -9.09
N ALA A 281 20.89 -12.30 -8.47
CA ALA A 281 20.29 -11.02 -8.88
C ALA A 281 21.22 -9.82 -8.62
N LEU A 282 22.04 -9.88 -7.57
CA LEU A 282 22.85 -8.75 -7.11
C LEU A 282 24.34 -8.86 -7.46
N GLY A 283 24.89 -10.08 -7.52
CA GLY A 283 26.31 -10.33 -7.69
C GLY A 283 26.74 -10.39 -9.15
N ARG A 284 27.76 -9.61 -9.51
CA ARG A 284 28.34 -9.52 -10.86
C ARG A 284 29.49 -10.51 -11.06
N THR A 285 30.16 -10.93 -9.99
CA THR A 285 31.24 -11.92 -10.02
C THR A 285 30.92 -13.13 -9.14
N THR A 286 31.59 -14.26 -9.39
CA THR A 286 31.45 -15.47 -8.54
C THR A 286 31.76 -15.18 -7.08
N ALA A 287 32.80 -14.38 -6.80
CA ALA A 287 33.17 -14.00 -5.44
C ALA A 287 32.07 -13.18 -4.75
N GLU A 288 31.52 -12.17 -5.44
CA GLU A 288 30.40 -11.36 -4.93
C GLU A 288 29.17 -12.23 -4.67
N ARG A 289 28.83 -13.15 -5.58
CA ARG A 289 27.70 -14.06 -5.42
C ARG A 289 27.85 -14.93 -4.17
N ILE A 290 29.04 -15.49 -3.93
CA ILE A 290 29.32 -16.28 -2.72
C ILE A 290 29.17 -15.42 -1.46
N GLN A 291 29.66 -14.19 -1.48
CA GLN A 291 29.53 -13.26 -0.35
C GLN A 291 28.06 -12.95 -0.05
N ILE A 292 27.29 -12.55 -1.07
CA ILE A 292 25.87 -12.21 -0.92
C ILE A 292 25.06 -13.42 -0.45
N PHE A 293 25.34 -14.61 -0.98
CA PHE A 293 24.69 -15.85 -0.55
C PHE A 293 24.90 -16.10 0.94
N ASN A 294 26.15 -16.03 1.41
CA ASN A 294 26.47 -16.25 2.83
C ASN A 294 25.84 -15.18 3.72
N GLU A 295 25.83 -13.93 3.27
CA GLU A 295 25.27 -12.81 4.01
C GLU A 295 23.74 -12.90 4.14
N VAL A 296 23.03 -13.22 3.05
CA VAL A 296 21.57 -13.43 3.08
C VAL A 296 21.21 -14.61 3.98
N LYS A 297 21.95 -15.74 3.90
CA LYS A 297 21.71 -16.88 4.80
C LYS A 297 21.93 -16.52 6.27
N LYS A 298 23.01 -15.79 6.57
CA LYS A 298 23.30 -15.34 7.95
C LYS A 298 22.18 -14.45 8.45
N LEU A 299 21.87 -13.38 7.72
CA LEU A 299 20.88 -12.39 8.11
C LEU A 299 19.50 -13.03 8.27
N TYR A 300 19.03 -13.79 7.27
CA TYR A 300 17.73 -14.45 7.38
C TYR A 300 17.67 -15.48 8.52
N GLY A 301 18.79 -16.11 8.88
CA GLY A 301 18.91 -16.96 10.06
C GLY A 301 18.61 -16.23 11.39
N HIS A 302 18.75 -14.90 11.45
CA HIS A 302 18.37 -14.10 12.63
C HIS A 302 16.85 -14.05 12.82
N ARG A 303 16.05 -14.09 11.73
CA ARG A 303 14.58 -14.00 11.80
C ARG A 303 13.97 -15.04 12.75
N SER A 304 14.34 -16.32 12.60
CA SER A 304 13.79 -17.38 13.47
C SER A 304 14.22 -17.18 14.92
N ARG A 305 15.44 -16.70 15.16
CA ARG A 305 15.96 -16.46 16.50
C ARG A 305 15.25 -15.30 17.21
N ILE A 306 14.97 -14.22 16.48
CA ILE A 306 14.23 -13.05 16.97
C ILE A 306 12.80 -13.43 17.36
N VAL A 307 12.08 -14.10 16.45
CA VAL A 307 10.68 -14.50 16.68
C VAL A 307 10.54 -15.45 17.87
N HIS A 308 11.55 -16.28 18.12
CA HIS A 308 11.59 -17.17 19.29
C HIS A 308 12.25 -16.55 20.54
N GLY A 309 12.55 -15.24 20.54
CA GLY A 309 13.09 -14.51 21.70
C GLY A 309 14.53 -14.87 22.08
N SER A 310 15.27 -15.51 21.18
CA SER A 310 16.65 -16.02 21.39
C SER A 310 17.74 -15.10 20.81
N LEU A 311 17.33 -13.98 20.21
CA LEU A 311 18.22 -12.93 19.70
C LEU A 311 17.47 -11.61 19.78
N ASP A 312 18.15 -10.60 20.30
CA ASP A 312 17.69 -9.22 20.25
C ASP A 312 18.54 -8.45 19.24
N VAL A 313 17.90 -7.84 18.25
CA VAL A 313 18.55 -6.99 17.22
C VAL A 313 18.51 -5.51 17.64
N SER A 314 17.90 -5.19 18.79
CA SER A 314 17.82 -3.83 19.33
C SER A 314 19.18 -3.13 19.47
N GLY A 315 20.28 -3.89 19.54
CA GLY A 315 21.65 -3.38 19.63
C GLY A 315 22.45 -3.31 18.32
N ASP A 316 22.07 -4.00 17.24
CA ASP A 316 22.92 -4.15 16.04
C ASP A 316 22.33 -3.48 14.79
N SER A 317 22.49 -2.16 14.71
CA SER A 317 22.07 -1.33 13.56
C SER A 317 22.63 -1.80 12.22
N LEU A 318 23.73 -2.56 12.21
CA LEU A 318 24.42 -3.00 11.01
C LEU A 318 23.65 -4.10 10.27
N GLU A 319 23.06 -5.05 10.99
CA GLU A 319 22.32 -6.17 10.37
C GLU A 319 21.03 -5.68 9.69
N THR A 320 20.30 -4.77 10.34
CA THR A 320 19.14 -4.10 9.73
C THR A 320 19.54 -3.26 8.54
N ALA A 321 20.67 -2.53 8.61
CA ALA A 321 21.17 -1.76 7.46
C ALA A 321 21.55 -2.66 6.28
N LYS A 322 22.20 -3.81 6.54
CA LYS A 322 22.56 -4.78 5.50
C LYS A 322 21.34 -5.41 4.86
N MET A 323 20.36 -5.85 5.68
CA MET A 323 19.12 -6.42 5.16
C MET A 323 18.36 -5.39 4.31
N LYS A 324 18.27 -4.14 4.77
CA LYS A 324 17.70 -3.03 4.00
C LYS A 324 18.37 -2.89 2.63
N THR A 325 19.71 -2.86 2.57
CA THR A 325 20.47 -2.72 1.32
C THR A 325 20.22 -3.89 0.38
N ILE A 326 20.18 -5.12 0.89
CA ILE A 326 19.89 -6.32 0.09
C ILE A 326 18.49 -6.22 -0.53
N VAL A 327 17.46 -5.94 0.28
CA VAL A 327 16.08 -5.87 -0.20
C VAL A 327 15.91 -4.72 -1.21
N ALA A 328 16.48 -3.55 -0.94
CA ALA A 328 16.45 -2.42 -1.87
C ALA A 328 17.12 -2.77 -3.20
N GLY A 329 18.29 -3.41 -3.16
CA GLY A 329 19.01 -3.85 -4.35
C GLY A 329 18.19 -4.87 -5.16
N LEU A 330 17.45 -5.76 -4.49
CA LEU A 330 16.60 -6.74 -5.18
C LEU A 330 15.40 -6.08 -5.83
N LEU A 331 14.71 -5.18 -5.13
CA LEU A 331 13.62 -4.40 -5.72
C LEU A 331 14.13 -3.60 -6.94
N GLN A 332 15.29 -2.98 -6.83
CA GLN A 332 15.94 -2.30 -7.95
C GLN A 332 16.25 -3.27 -9.09
N ALA A 333 16.82 -4.44 -8.83
CA ALA A 333 17.13 -5.44 -9.85
C ALA A 333 15.88 -5.92 -10.60
N PHE A 334 14.75 -6.11 -9.90
CA PHE A 334 13.47 -6.47 -10.53
C PHE A 334 12.99 -5.42 -11.52
N VAL A 335 13.15 -4.13 -11.18
CA VAL A 335 12.78 -3.01 -12.03
C VAL A 335 13.77 -2.84 -13.19
N ASP A 336 15.07 -2.88 -12.90
CA ASP A 336 16.16 -2.67 -13.87
C ASP A 336 16.19 -3.74 -14.97
N ASN A 337 15.89 -4.99 -14.61
CA ASN A 337 15.82 -6.09 -15.56
C ASN A 337 14.42 -6.28 -16.17
N ASN A 338 13.45 -5.44 -15.79
CA ASN A 338 12.07 -5.50 -16.26
C ASN A 338 11.42 -6.90 -16.08
N TRP A 339 11.79 -7.63 -15.03
CA TRP A 339 11.35 -9.02 -14.83
C TRP A 339 9.83 -9.16 -14.69
N MET A 340 9.16 -8.13 -14.16
CA MET A 340 7.69 -8.10 -14.04
C MET A 340 6.98 -8.13 -15.40
N SER A 341 7.58 -7.58 -16.46
CA SER A 341 7.02 -7.60 -17.81
C SER A 341 7.38 -8.88 -18.57
N ILE A 342 8.51 -9.50 -18.21
CA ILE A 342 9.00 -10.72 -18.85
C ILE A 342 8.28 -11.96 -18.31
N PHE A 343 8.00 -11.99 -17.00
CA PHE A 343 7.40 -13.13 -16.32
C PHE A 343 6.07 -12.77 -15.66
N SER A 344 5.00 -13.47 -16.06
CA SER A 344 3.68 -13.31 -15.45
C SER A 344 3.53 -14.16 -14.19
N HIS A 345 4.20 -15.31 -14.13
CA HIS A 345 4.10 -16.28 -13.03
C HIS A 345 5.45 -16.50 -12.36
N TRP A 346 5.42 -16.78 -11.05
CA TRP A 346 6.65 -17.05 -10.29
C TRP A 346 7.40 -18.27 -10.82
N SER A 347 6.69 -19.30 -11.26
CA SER A 347 7.28 -20.51 -11.84
C SER A 347 8.15 -20.22 -13.06
N GLN A 348 7.78 -19.24 -13.89
CA GLN A 348 8.56 -18.85 -15.06
C GLN A 348 9.88 -18.21 -14.64
N PHE A 349 9.83 -17.28 -13.68
CA PHE A 349 11.04 -16.66 -13.12
C PHE A 349 11.93 -17.69 -12.43
N ALA A 350 11.35 -18.62 -11.65
CA ALA A 350 12.09 -19.67 -10.96
C ALA A 350 12.79 -20.62 -11.94
N ASN A 351 12.10 -21.07 -12.99
CA ASN A 351 12.70 -21.92 -14.02
C ASN A 351 13.81 -21.18 -14.78
N TRP A 352 13.57 -19.93 -15.17
CA TRP A 352 14.56 -19.08 -15.82
C TRP A 352 15.83 -18.89 -14.96
N PHE A 353 15.64 -18.76 -13.65
CA PHE A 353 16.73 -18.69 -12.69
C PHE A 353 17.47 -20.02 -12.59
N ASP A 354 16.76 -21.14 -12.49
CA ASP A 354 17.36 -22.47 -12.39
C ASP A 354 18.16 -22.85 -13.65
N GLU A 355 17.70 -22.45 -14.84
CA GLU A 355 18.47 -22.63 -16.07
C GLU A 355 19.78 -21.84 -16.04
N ARG A 356 19.73 -20.60 -15.56
CA ARG A 356 20.89 -19.69 -15.55
C ARG A 356 21.86 -19.91 -14.39
N ARG A 357 21.41 -20.47 -13.27
CA ARG A 357 22.32 -20.78 -12.15
C ARG A 357 23.31 -21.89 -12.51
N PHE A 358 22.96 -22.73 -13.49
CA PHE A 358 23.79 -23.82 -13.99
C PHE A 358 24.47 -23.51 -15.33
N SER A 359 24.16 -22.39 -15.99
CA SER A 359 24.82 -21.99 -17.22
C SER A 359 26.21 -21.38 -16.95
N GLU A 360 27.14 -21.54 -17.90
CA GLU A 360 28.44 -20.87 -17.84
C GLU A 360 28.25 -19.34 -17.72
N PRO A 361 29.07 -18.65 -16.89
CA PRO A 361 28.98 -17.20 -16.76
C PRO A 361 29.29 -16.54 -18.11
N SER A 362 28.32 -15.79 -18.63
CA SER A 362 28.42 -15.00 -19.87
C SER A 362 29.30 -13.77 -19.73
#